data_AF-A0A3R9U5Q2-F1
#
_entry.id   AF-A0A3R9U5Q2-F1
#
_cell.length_a   1.000
_cell.length_b   1.000
_cell.length_c   1.000
_cell.angle_alpha   90.00
_cell.angle_beta   90.00
_cell.angle_gamma   90.00
#
_symmetry.space_group_name_H-M   'P 1'
#
loop_
_entity.id
_entity.type
_entity.pdbx_description
1 polymer ?
#
loop_
_entity_poly.entity_id
_entity_poly.type
_entity_poly.pdbx_seq_one_letter_code
_entity_poly.pdbx_strand_id
1 'polypeptide(L)' 'MTINNYDYDYLIIGSGFGGSVSACRLTEKGYSVAVMEMGRRWKAEDFAKNNWNTRRWIWRPGMKLFGY' A
#
# COMPACT_ATOMS: atom_id res chain seq x y z
N MET A 1 27.69 7.75 21.71
CA MET A 1 27.10 7.58 20.37
C MET A 1 26.07 6.47 20.48
N THR A 2 24.78 6.80 20.51
CA THR A 2 23.72 5.78 20.52
C THR A 2 23.69 5.11 19.16
N ILE A 3 24.05 3.83 19.13
CA ILE A 3 23.88 2.98 17.95
C ILE A 3 22.37 2.76 17.86
N ASN A 4 21.70 3.59 17.08
CA ASN A 4 20.30 3.38 16.77
C ASN A 4 20.22 2.16 15.84
N ASN A 5 20.00 1.00 16.45
CA ASN A 5 19.92 -0.28 15.76
C ASN A 5 18.51 -0.44 15.16
N TYR A 6 18.19 0.37 14.16
CA TYR A 6 16.96 0.22 13.39
C TYR A 6 17.16 -0.83 12.30
N ASP A 7 16.14 -1.67 12.09
CA ASP A 7 16.18 -2.72 11.06
C ASP A 7 16.09 -2.16 9.62
N TYR A 8 15.62 -0.92 9.47
CA TYR A 8 15.39 -0.26 8.19
C TYR A 8 15.89 1.20 8.20
N ASP A 9 16.39 1.66 7.06
CA ASP A 9 16.82 3.05 6.84
C ASP A 9 15.62 4.00 6.69
N TYR A 10 14.55 3.54 6.05
CA TYR A 10 13.34 4.33 5.81
C TYR A 10 12.06 3.56 6.16
N LEU A 11 11.10 4.27 6.74
CA LEU A 11 9.75 3.79 6.97
C LEU A 11 8.74 4.66 6.21
N ILE A 12 7.95 4.04 5.35
CA ILE A 12 6.89 4.68 4.57
C ILE A 12 5.55 4.26 5.12
N ILE A 13 4.70 5.24 5.43
CA ILE A 13 3.33 5.02 5.88
C ILE A 13 2.38 5.24 4.70
N GLY A 14 1.69 4.17 4.32
CA GLY A 14 0.77 4.12 3.20
C GLY A 14 1.40 3.49 1.95
N SER A 15 0.75 2.48 1.38
CA SER A 15 1.14 1.84 0.12
C SER A 15 0.38 2.40 -1.09
N GLY A 16 -0.10 3.64 -0.99
CA GLY A 16 -0.71 4.36 -2.11
C GLY A 16 0.31 4.71 -3.20
N PHE A 17 -0.09 5.56 -4.15
CA PHE A 17 0.76 5.94 -5.28
C PHE A 17 2.10 6.56 -4.83
N GLY A 18 2.05 7.59 -3.98
CA GLY A 18 3.25 8.28 -3.50
C GLY A 18 4.18 7.35 -2.72
N GLY A 19 3.63 6.61 -1.74
CA GLY A 19 4.41 5.69 -0.92
C GLY A 19 5.07 4.58 -1.73
N SER A 20 4.36 4.00 -2.71
CA SER A 20 4.90 2.95 -3.58
C SER A 20 6.03 3.45 -4.48
N VAL A 21 5.88 4.65 -5.07
CA VAL A 21 6.93 5.25 -5.91
C VAL A 21 8.16 5.59 -5.06
N SER A 22 7.96 6.20 -3.89
CA SER A 22 9.07 6.51 -2.97
C SER A 22 9.79 5.25 -2.51
N ALA A 23 9.04 4.19 -2.15
CA ALA A 23 9.62 2.90 -1.76
C ALA A 23 10.51 2.35 -2.88
N CYS A 24 9.98 2.31 -4.11
CA CYS A 24 10.70 1.83 -5.29
C CYS A 24 12.02 2.60 -5.49
N ARG A 25 11.97 3.94 -5.52
CA ARG A 25 13.17 4.76 -5.75
C ARG A 25 14.21 4.65 -4.64
N LEU A 26 13.78 4.55 -3.38
CA LEU A 26 14.69 4.36 -2.24
C LEU A 26 15.34 2.97 -2.28
N THR A 27 14.58 1.92 -2.62
CA THR A 27 15.14 0.57 -2.78
C THR A 27 16.09 0.46 -3.98
N GLU A 28 15.79 1.09 -5.11
CA GLU A 28 16.69 1.16 -6.28
C GLU A 28 18.03 1.82 -5.93
N LYS A 29 18.02 2.78 -5.00
CA LYS A 29 19.23 3.44 -4.48
C LYS A 29 20.00 2.60 -3.45
N GLY A 30 19.46 1.44 -3.06
CA GLY A 30 20.12 0.49 -2.15
C GLY A 30 19.78 0.65 -0.67
N TYR A 31 18.77 1.44 -0.32
CA TYR A 31 18.32 1.54 1.07
C TYR A 31 17.41 0.39 1.47
N SER A 32 17.44 0.03 2.76
CA SER A 32 16.46 -0.84 3.39
C SER A 32 15.19 -0.03 3.72
N VAL A 33 14.05 -0.46 3.19
CA VAL A 33 12.79 0.31 3.28
C VAL A 33 11.67 -0.58 3.79
N ALA A 34 10.98 -0.13 4.85
CA ALA A 34 9.73 -0.72 5.33
C ALA A 34 8.54 0.10 4.82
N VAL A 35 7.47 -0.58 4.40
CA VAL A 35 6.18 0.05 4.06
C VAL A 35 5.12 -0.50 5.00
N MET A 36 4.41 0.38 5.70
CA MET A 36 3.27 0.03 6.56
C MET A 36 1.99 0.61 5.98
N GLU A 37 0.96 -0.23 5.85
CA GLU A 37 -0.35 0.13 5.33
C GLU A 37 -1.43 -0.38 6.30
N MET A 38 -2.45 0.43 6.56
CA MET A 38 -3.58 0.05 7.43
C MET A 38 -4.60 -0.82 6.71
N GLY A 39 -4.67 -0.68 5.37
CA GLY A 39 -5.54 -1.44 4.50
C GLY A 39 -5.21 -2.93 4.44
N ARG A 40 -6.14 -3.69 3.86
CA ARG A 40 -5.95 -5.13 3.65
C ARG A 40 -4.92 -5.36 2.55
N ARG A 41 -4.10 -6.40 2.69
CA ARG A 41 -3.21 -6.85 1.62
C ARG A 41 -4.02 -7.46 0.48
N TRP A 42 -4.21 -6.68 -0.58
CA TRP A 42 -4.84 -7.13 -1.81
C TRP A 42 -3.80 -7.73 -2.74
N LYS A 43 -4.06 -8.93 -3.25
CA LYS A 43 -3.28 -9.56 -4.32
C LYS A 43 -3.96 -9.34 -5.66
N ALA A 44 -3.23 -9.58 -6.75
CA ALA A 44 -3.77 -9.50 -8.10
C ALA A 44 -5.04 -10.35 -8.27
N GLU A 45 -5.12 -11.49 -7.58
CA GLU A 45 -6.28 -12.40 -7.66
C GLU A 45 -7.50 -11.92 -6.85
N ASP A 46 -7.31 -11.02 -5.88
CA ASP A 46 -8.42 -10.46 -5.09
C ASP A 46 -9.24 -9.43 -5.88
N PHE A 47 -8.60 -8.81 -6.87
CA PHE A 47 -9.25 -7.86 -7.77
C PHE A 47 -10.18 -8.60 -8.74
N ALA A 48 -11.35 -8.01 -8.99
CA ALA A 48 -12.31 -8.59 -9.89
C ALA A 48 -11.73 -8.62 -11.30
N LYS A 49 -11.78 -9.79 -11.96
CA LYS A 49 -11.36 -9.94 -13.36
C LYS A 49 -12.18 -9.11 -14.34
N ASN A 50 -13.35 -8.63 -13.90
CA ASN A 50 -14.26 -7.82 -14.69
C ASN A 50 -14.94 -6.74 -13.83
N ASN A 51 -15.47 -5.72 -14.48
CA ASN A 51 -16.09 -4.56 -13.82
C ASN A 51 -17.53 -4.82 -13.33
N TRP A 52 -18.03 -6.05 -13.44
CA TRP A 52 -19.41 -6.39 -13.09
C TRP A 52 -19.68 -6.35 -11.58
N ASN A 53 -18.62 -6.40 -10.74
CA ASN A 53 -18.76 -6.26 -9.30
C ASN A 53 -18.83 -4.78 -8.86
N THR A 54 -19.89 -4.09 -9.28
CA THR A 54 -20.12 -2.64 -9.04
C THR A 54 -20.00 -2.25 -7.56
N ARG A 55 -20.31 -3.16 -6.63
CA ARG A 55 -20.19 -2.94 -5.18
C ARG A 55 -18.75 -2.80 -4.68
N ARG A 56 -17.79 -3.40 -5.38
CA ARG A 56 -16.36 -3.32 -5.07
C ARG A 56 -15.61 -2.26 -5.86
N TRP A 57 -16.25 -1.67 -6.87
CA TRP A 57 -15.65 -0.60 -7.69
C TRP A 57 -16.15 0.79 -7.32
N ILE A 58 -17.36 0.89 -6.78
CA ILE A 58 -18.00 2.17 -6.46
C ILE A 58 -17.75 2.49 -4.99
N TRP A 59 -17.13 3.64 -4.73
CA TRP A 59 -17.07 4.24 -3.40
C TRP A 59 -18.36 5.02 -3.14
N ARG A 60 -19.35 4.36 -2.52
CA ARG A 60 -20.62 4.95 -2.06
C ARG A 60 -20.99 4.35 -0.69
N PRO A 61 -20.36 4.83 0.40
CA PRO A 61 -20.48 4.23 1.72
C PRO A 61 -21.92 4.18 2.25
N GLY A 62 -22.78 5.16 1.91
CA GLY A 62 -24.19 5.17 2.28
C GLY A 62 -25.02 3.99 1.73
N MET A 63 -24.55 3.32 0.68
CA MET A 63 -25.17 2.11 0.13
C MET A 63 -24.36 0.83 0.43
N LYS A 64 -23.45 0.89 1.40
CA LYS A 64 -22.52 -0.21 1.74
C LYS A 64 -21.66 -0.68 0.55
N LEU A 65 -21.32 0.25 -0.36
CA LEU A 65 -20.34 0.06 -1.42
C LEU A 65 -19.05 0.76 -0.99
N PHE A 66 -18.05 0.00 -0.55
CA PHE A 66 -16.84 0.54 0.09
C PHE A 66 -15.63 0.56 -0.83
N GLY A 67 -15.74 0.03 -2.05
CA GLY A 67 -14.58 -0.18 -2.90
C GLY A 67 -13.72 -1.36 -2.41
N TYR A 68 -12.52 -1.45 -2.95
CA TYR A 68 -11.40 -2.24 -2.44
C TYR A 68 -10.59 -1.42 -1.43
#